data_AF-A0A4R0EYI2-F1
#
_entry.id   AF-A0A4R0EYI2-F1
#
_cell.length_a   1.000
_cell.length_b   1.000
_cell.length_c   1.000
_cell.angle_alpha   90.00
_cell.angle_beta   90.00
_cell.angle_gamma   90.00
#
_symmetry.space_group_name_H-M   'P 1'
#
loop_
_entity.id
_entity.type
_entity.pdbx_description
1 polymer ?
#
loop_
_entity_poly.entity_id
_entity_poly.type
_entity_poly.pdbx_seq_one_letter_code
_entity_poly.pdbx_strand_id
1 'polypeptide(L)'
;MLEFWYSERCSREIKLVSSIVVCGAIYFCSSIAQLAPLWVGFSLALGIFIHVLFTQFLKLAPSHPYRKTLRNGIYMFQLFALLSLAYVLPAQHKWALWLQCIGFHALGLFLVSIYSNRAKRHA
;
A
#
# COMPACT_ATOMS: atom_id res chain seq x y z
N MET A 1 0.23 11.07 -3.82
CA MET A 1 1.14 9.90 -3.88
C MET A 1 0.63 8.84 -4.85
N LEU A 2 -0.59 8.28 -4.64
CA LEU A 2 -1.16 7.25 -5.52
C LEU A 2 -1.28 7.69 -6.99
N GLU A 3 -1.68 8.94 -7.26
CA GLU A 3 -1.77 9.47 -8.63
C GLU A 3 -0.40 9.48 -9.36
N PHE A 4 0.71 9.69 -8.65
CA PHE A 4 2.05 9.61 -9.23
C PHE A 4 2.46 8.16 -9.52
N TRP A 5 2.12 7.23 -8.62
CA TRP A 5 2.42 5.80 -8.77
C TRP A 5 1.72 5.15 -9.99
N TYR A 6 0.52 5.62 -10.33
CA TYR A 6 -0.24 5.18 -11.50
C TYR A 6 -0.05 6.08 -12.74
N SER A 7 0.77 7.13 -12.65
CA SER A 7 1.15 7.95 -13.79
C SER A 7 2.11 7.20 -14.72
N GLU A 8 2.10 7.54 -16.01
CA GLU A 8 3.08 7.07 -17.00
C GLU A 8 4.54 7.37 -16.61
N ARG A 9 4.76 8.36 -15.74
CA ARG A 9 6.09 8.71 -15.22
C ARG A 9 6.68 7.62 -14.31
N CYS A 10 5.85 6.76 -13.73
CA CYS A 10 6.31 5.69 -12.84
C CYS A 10 6.60 4.42 -13.66
N SER A 11 7.85 4.31 -14.12
CA SER A 11 8.32 3.14 -14.86
C SER A 11 8.31 1.88 -14.00
N ARG A 12 8.27 0.73 -14.65
CA ARG A 12 8.25 -0.57 -13.97
C ARG A 12 9.47 -0.80 -13.09
N GLU A 13 10.63 -0.29 -13.52
CA GLU A 13 11.89 -0.33 -12.76
C GLU A 13 11.77 0.44 -11.44
N ILE A 14 11.17 1.64 -11.45
CA ILE A 14 10.97 2.44 -10.23
C ILE A 14 10.10 1.67 -9.21
N LYS A 15 9.06 0.99 -9.69
CA LYS A 15 8.17 0.17 -8.84
C LYS A 15 8.88 -1.04 -8.25
N LEU A 16 9.79 -1.65 -9.01
CA LEU A 16 10.57 -2.79 -8.56
C LEU A 16 11.63 -2.37 -7.53
N VAL A 17 12.39 -1.31 -7.81
CA VAL A 17 13.37 -0.73 -6.89
C VAL A 17 12.69 -0.31 -5.58
N SER A 18 11.54 0.36 -5.63
CA SER A 18 10.82 0.75 -4.42
C SER A 18 10.35 -0.47 -3.61
N SER A 19 9.95 -1.55 -4.28
CA SER A 19 9.58 -2.80 -3.60
C SER A 19 10.77 -3.44 -2.89
N ILE A 20 11.95 -3.47 -3.52
CA ILE A 20 13.17 -4.00 -2.92
C ILE A 20 13.57 -3.17 -1.69
N VAL A 21 13.54 -1.84 -1.81
CA VAL A 21 13.85 -0.92 -0.69
C VAL A 21 12.90 -1.15 0.49
N VAL A 22 11.59 -1.28 0.21
CA VAL A 22 10.59 -1.56 1.24
C VAL A 22 10.84 -2.92 1.90
N CYS A 23 11.14 -3.97 1.12
CA CYS A 23 11.50 -5.28 1.68
C CYS A 23 12.74 -5.20 2.58
N GLY A 24 13.77 -4.47 2.16
CA GLY A 24 14.99 -4.26 2.95
C GLY A 24 14.70 -3.54 4.28
N ALA A 25 13.87 -2.48 4.24
CA ALA A 25 13.47 -1.76 5.44
C ALA A 25 12.67 -2.64 6.42
N ILE A 26 11.73 -3.45 5.90
CA ILE A 26 10.98 -4.42 6.72
C ILE A 26 11.92 -5.43 7.35
N TYR A 27 12.86 -5.99 6.59
CA TYR A 27 13.83 -6.96 7.08
C TYR A 27 14.71 -6.37 8.18
N PHE A 28 15.22 -5.16 7.99
CA PHE A 28 16.00 -4.45 9.00
C PHE A 28 15.19 -4.26 10.29
N CYS A 29 13.95 -3.78 10.20
CA CYS A 29 13.11 -3.63 11.38
C CYS A 29 12.75 -4.97 12.03
N SER A 30 12.63 -6.05 11.25
CA SER A 30 12.31 -7.39 11.76
C SER A 30 13.42 -7.94 12.66
N SER A 31 14.66 -7.50 12.43
CA SER A 31 15.79 -7.83 13.33
C SER A 31 15.68 -7.17 14.71
N ILE A 32 14.92 -6.08 14.84
CA ILE A 32 14.74 -5.32 16.09
C ILE A 32 13.52 -5.86 16.84
N ALA A 33 12.39 -5.98 16.15
CA ALA A 33 11.14 -6.47 16.73
C ALA A 33 10.30 -7.15 15.63
N GLN A 34 9.80 -8.36 15.90
CA GLN A 34 8.94 -9.05 14.95
C GLN A 34 7.49 -8.61 15.12
N LEU A 35 6.88 -8.13 14.05
CA LEU A 35 5.45 -7.86 14.01
C LEU A 35 4.67 -9.19 13.94
N ALA A 36 3.62 -9.34 14.76
CA ALA A 36 2.86 -10.58 14.76
C ALA A 36 2.23 -10.86 13.38
N PRO A 37 2.17 -12.13 12.93
CA PRO A 37 1.69 -12.49 11.59
C PRO A 37 0.28 -11.97 11.27
N LEU A 38 -0.58 -11.87 12.29
CA LEU A 38 -1.93 -11.30 12.14
C LEU A 38 -1.87 -9.84 11.67
N TRP A 39 -1.03 -9.01 12.30
CA TRP A 39 -0.86 -7.60 11.93
C TRP A 39 -0.23 -7.42 10.55
N VAL A 40 0.70 -8.31 10.20
CA VAL A 40 1.28 -8.38 8.85
C VAL A 40 0.18 -8.62 7.81
N GLY A 41 -0.67 -9.64 8.05
CA GLY A 41 -1.79 -9.97 7.18
C GLY A 41 -2.78 -8.82 7.04
N PHE A 42 -3.18 -8.18 8.14
CA PHE A 42 -4.06 -7.01 8.11
C PHE A 42 -3.46 -5.85 7.33
N SER A 43 -2.20 -5.49 7.59
CA SER A 43 -1.55 -4.38 6.89
C SER A 43 -1.45 -4.62 5.38
N LEU A 44 -1.07 -5.84 4.99
CA LEU A 44 -0.98 -6.24 3.59
C LEU A 44 -2.36 -6.23 2.92
N ALA A 45 -3.39 -6.77 3.58
CA ALA A 45 -4.76 -6.78 3.08
C ALA A 45 -5.31 -5.36 2.88
N LEU A 46 -5.03 -4.43 3.80
CA LEU A 46 -5.41 -3.02 3.65
C LEU A 46 -4.73 -2.39 2.42
N GLY A 47 -3.44 -2.65 2.22
CA GLY A 47 -2.70 -2.19 1.03
C GLY A 47 -3.32 -2.71 -0.28
N ILE A 48 -3.68 -3.99 -0.32
CA ILE A 48 -4.37 -4.62 -1.46
C ILE A 48 -5.74 -3.99 -1.68
N PHE A 49 -6.51 -3.79 -0.61
CA PHE A 49 -7.86 -3.21 -0.70
C PHE A 49 -7.83 -1.80 -1.28
N ILE A 50 -6.87 -0.98 -0.84
CA ILE A 50 -6.67 0.36 -1.40
C ILE A 50 -6.29 0.30 -2.88
N HIS A 51 -5.43 -0.64 -3.29
CA HIS A 51 -5.13 -0.85 -4.71
C HIS A 51 -6.41 -1.09 -5.52
N VAL A 52 -7.29 -1.98 -5.04
CA VAL A 52 -8.55 -2.32 -5.71
C VAL A 52 -9.46 -1.09 -5.82
N LEU A 53 -9.67 -0.37 -4.71
CA LEU A 53 -10.47 0.86 -4.70
C LEU A 53 -9.91 1.91 -5.67
N PHE A 54 -8.59 2.11 -5.67
CA PHE A 54 -7.94 3.08 -6.55
C PHE A 54 -8.04 2.67 -8.02
N THR A 55 -8.00 1.37 -8.31
CA THR A 55 -8.20 0.86 -9.67
C THR A 55 -9.63 1.07 -10.16
N GLN A 56 -10.64 0.94 -9.29
CA GLN A 56 -12.02 1.32 -9.62
C GLN A 56 -12.13 2.83 -9.87
N PHE A 57 -11.48 3.64 -9.04
CA PHE A 57 -11.42 5.09 -9.22
C PHE A 57 -10.81 5.49 -10.58
N LEU A 58 -9.76 4.81 -11.03
CA LEU A 58 -9.13 5.08 -12.33
C LEU A 58 -10.03 4.72 -13.52
N LYS A 59 -10.96 3.77 -13.36
CA LYS A 59 -11.94 3.42 -14.41
C LYS A 59 -13.11 4.41 -14.51
N LEU A 60 -13.30 5.28 -13.52
CA LEU A 60 -14.38 6.25 -13.52
C LEU A 60 -14.07 7.46 -14.41
N ALA A 61 -15.05 7.86 -15.22
CA ALA A 61 -14.96 9.05 -16.06
C ALA A 61 -14.70 10.32 -15.21
N PRO A 62 -13.88 11.28 -15.70
CA PRO A 62 -13.53 12.48 -14.95
C PRO A 62 -14.72 13.34 -14.52
N SER A 63 -15.81 13.31 -15.31
CA SER A 63 -17.05 14.06 -15.10
C SER A 63 -18.02 13.41 -14.10
N HIS A 64 -17.73 12.20 -13.61
CA HIS A 64 -18.65 11.48 -12.74
C HIS A 64 -18.65 12.08 -11.32
N PRO A 65 -19.81 12.48 -10.76
CA PRO A 65 -19.89 13.14 -9.45
C PRO A 65 -19.34 12.26 -8.31
N TYR A 66 -19.49 10.94 -8.42
CA TYR A 66 -18.94 9.97 -7.45
C TYR A 66 -17.40 9.94 -7.39
N ARG A 67 -16.71 10.44 -8.42
CA ARG A 67 -15.24 10.38 -8.50
C ARG A 67 -14.57 11.17 -7.37
N LYS A 68 -15.13 12.35 -7.03
CA LYS A 68 -14.59 13.19 -5.94
C LYS A 68 -14.81 12.53 -4.58
N THR A 69 -15.97 11.95 -4.35
CA THR A 69 -16.31 11.22 -3.11
C THR A 69 -15.43 9.99 -2.93
N LEU A 70 -15.27 9.18 -3.97
CA LEU A 70 -14.42 7.98 -3.93
C LEU A 70 -12.96 8.35 -3.66
N ARG A 71 -12.43 9.40 -4.32
CA ARG A 71 -11.07 9.88 -4.07
C ARG A 71 -10.86 10.27 -2.61
N ASN A 72 -11.75 11.10 -2.07
CA ASN A 72 -11.66 11.54 -0.68
C ASN A 72 -11.81 10.38 0.30
N GLY A 73 -12.71 9.42 0.01
CA GLY A 73 -12.87 8.19 0.79
C GLY A 73 -11.60 7.35 0.84
N ILE A 74 -10.92 7.16 -0.30
CA ILE A 74 -9.64 6.42 -0.34
C ILE A 74 -8.57 7.13 0.50
N TYR A 75 -8.45 8.46 0.38
CA TYR A 75 -7.47 9.22 1.18
C TYR A 75 -7.78 9.20 2.68
N MET A 76 -9.05 9.37 3.07
CA MET A 76 -9.46 9.26 4.48
C MET A 76 -9.21 7.85 5.01
N PHE A 77 -9.54 6.82 4.24
CA PHE A 77 -9.31 5.44 4.64
C PHE A 77 -7.82 5.14 4.84
N GLN A 78 -6.95 5.61 3.94
CA GLN A 78 -5.50 5.47 4.08
C GLN A 78 -4.98 6.14 5.36
N LEU A 79 -5.43 7.37 5.65
CA LEU A 79 -5.05 8.08 6.88
C LEU A 79 -5.55 7.32 8.12
N PHE A 80 -6.81 6.88 8.10
CA PHE A 80 -7.41 6.16 9.22
C PHE A 80 -6.73 4.82 9.47
N ALA A 81 -6.37 4.08 8.42
CA ALA A 81 -5.63 2.82 8.51
C ALA A 81 -4.24 3.02 9.15
N LEU A 82 -3.51 4.08 8.76
CA LEU A 82 -2.20 4.38 9.33
C LEU A 82 -2.28 4.82 10.80
N LEU A 83 -3.30 5.61 11.15
CA LEU A 83 -3.54 6.07 12.52
C LEU A 83 -4.02 4.96 13.45
N SER A 84 -4.92 4.08 12.99
CA SER A 84 -5.40 2.95 13.78
C SER A 84 -4.28 1.95 14.07
N LEU A 85 -3.41 1.69 13.08
CA LEU A 85 -2.21 0.88 13.27
C LEU A 85 -1.25 1.51 14.29
N ALA A 86 -1.10 2.84 14.33
CA ALA A 86 -0.26 3.51 15.34
C ALA A 86 -0.79 3.35 16.78
N TYR A 87 -2.12 3.31 16.94
CA TYR A 87 -2.77 3.27 18.25
C TYR A 87 -2.76 1.87 18.89
N VAL A 88 -2.94 0.82 18.08
CA VAL A 88 -3.09 -0.56 18.56
C VAL A 88 -1.75 -1.27 18.78
N LEU A 89 -0.64 -0.70 18.29
CA LEU A 89 0.67 -1.32 18.38
C LEU A 89 1.23 -1.37 19.83
N PRO A 90 1.84 -2.50 20.24
CA PRO A 90 2.43 -2.63 21.58
C PRO A 90 3.51 -1.57 21.84
N ALA A 91 3.63 -1.10 23.08
CA ALA A 91 4.51 0.02 23.46
C ALA A 91 6.02 -0.23 23.22
N GLN A 92 6.45 -1.48 23.17
CA GLN A 92 7.85 -1.83 22.95
C GLN A 92 8.22 -1.70 21.47
N HIS A 93 9.27 -0.94 21.17
CA HIS A 93 9.77 -0.69 19.80
C HIS A 93 8.69 -0.22 18.81
N LYS A 94 7.71 0.59 19.29
CA LYS A 94 6.60 1.13 18.49
C LYS A 94 7.02 1.67 17.13
N TRP A 95 8.14 2.38 17.06
CA TRP A 95 8.64 2.98 15.82
C TRP A 95 9.01 1.91 14.77
N ALA A 96 9.63 0.80 15.18
CA ALA A 96 10.06 -0.27 14.28
C ALA A 96 8.86 -1.08 13.78
N LEU A 97 7.91 -1.38 14.68
CA LEU A 97 6.65 -2.04 14.34
C LEU A 97 5.80 -1.16 13.41
N TRP A 98 5.76 0.15 13.64
CA TRP A 98 5.03 1.08 12.78
C TRP A 98 5.65 1.18 11.39
N LEU A 99 6.98 1.19 11.29
CA LEU A 99 7.68 1.19 10.01
C LEU A 99 7.43 -0.12 9.24
N GLN A 100 7.40 -1.27 9.92
CA GLN A 100 7.01 -2.54 9.29
C GLN A 100 5.57 -2.51 8.79
N CYS A 101 4.63 -1.99 9.58
CA CYS A 101 3.23 -1.84 9.15
C CYS A 101 3.15 -1.00 7.87
N ILE A 102 3.81 0.15 7.81
CA ILE A 102 3.85 0.98 6.59
C ILE A 102 4.48 0.22 5.43
N GLY A 103 5.57 -0.51 5.69
CA GLY A 103 6.25 -1.33 4.70
C GLY A 103 5.32 -2.38 4.11
N PHE A 104 4.65 -3.18 4.93
CA PHE A 104 3.71 -4.21 4.46
C PHE A 104 2.51 -3.63 3.72
N HIS A 105 2.02 -2.47 4.16
CA HIS A 105 0.94 -1.76 3.47
C HIS A 105 1.38 -1.28 2.08
N ALA A 106 2.58 -0.70 1.97
CA ALA A 106 3.18 -0.31 0.70
C ALA A 106 3.47 -1.52 -0.20
N LEU A 107 3.95 -2.62 0.38
CA LEU A 107 4.23 -3.85 -0.33
C LEU A 107 2.96 -4.48 -0.91
N GLY A 108 1.85 -4.46 -0.17
CA GLY A 108 0.53 -4.87 -0.68
C GLY A 108 0.09 -4.06 -1.90
N LEU A 109 0.28 -2.73 -1.86
CA LEU A 109 0.02 -1.84 -3.02
C LEU A 109 0.92 -2.15 -4.21
N PHE A 110 2.22 -2.35 -3.97
CA PHE A 110 3.22 -2.56 -5.02
C PHE A 110 3.04 -3.91 -5.69
N LEU A 111 2.81 -4.97 -4.91
CA LEU A 111 2.65 -6.34 -5.42
C LEU A 111 1.51 -6.40 -6.43
N VAL A 112 0.33 -5.90 -6.06
CA VAL A 112 -0.83 -5.91 -6.94
C VAL A 112 -0.64 -4.97 -8.12
N SER A 113 0.00 -3.82 -7.93
CA SER A 113 0.27 -2.88 -9.03
C SER A 113 1.25 -3.41 -10.07
N ILE A 114 2.25 -4.20 -9.66
CA ILE A 114 3.17 -4.85 -10.59
C ILE A 114 2.46 -6.01 -11.30
N TYR A 115 1.60 -6.75 -10.58
CA TYR A 115 0.85 -7.87 -11.15
C TYR A 115 -0.22 -7.42 -12.14
N SER A 116 -0.97 -6.36 -11.84
CA SER A 116 -2.04 -5.84 -12.71
C SER A 116 -1.48 -5.29 -14.04
N ASN A 117 -0.25 -4.78 -14.02
CA ASN A 117 0.43 -4.28 -15.22
C ASN A 117 1.16 -5.38 -16.01
N ARG A 118 1.21 -6.63 -15.53
CA ARG A 118 1.54 -7.76 -16.40
C ARG A 118 0.33 -8.03 -17.28
N ALA A 119 0.37 -7.54 -18.52
CA ALA A 119 -0.52 -7.98 -19.58
C ALA A 119 -0.60 -9.53 -19.57
N LYS A 120 -1.83 -10.06 -19.75
CA LYS A 120 -2.07 -11.48 -20.01
C LYS A 120 -1.09 -11.95 -21.08
N ARG A 121 -0.14 -12.82 -20.71
CA ARG A 121 0.82 -13.39 -21.66
C ARG A 121 0.19 -14.48 -22.53
N HIS A 122 -1.06 -14.88 -22.27
CA HIS A 122 -1.79 -15.86 -23.06
C HIS A 122 -3.25 -15.40 -23.20
N ALA A 123 -3.65 -15.14 -24.45
CA ALA A 123 -5.01 -15.10 -24.96
C ALA A 123 -5.13 -16.24 -25.97
#